data_AF-B4IS93-F1
#
_entry.id   AF-B4IS93-F1
#
_cell.length_a   1.000
_cell.length_b   1.000
_cell.length_c   1.000
_cell.angle_alpha   90.00
_cell.angle_beta   90.00
_cell.angle_gamma   90.00
#
_symmetry.space_group_name_H-M   'P 1'
#
loop_
_entity.id
_entity.type
_entity.pdbx_description
1 polymer ?
#
loop_
_entity_poly.entity_id
_entity_poly.type
_entity_poly.pdbx_seq_one_letter_code
_entity_poly.pdbx_strand_id
1 'polypeptide(L)'
;GTLKQAEQLQMMSEAVRRLPPAHYSCLQYMLEHLKRVASHYAVNKMNEHNLATVFAPTLIATPQHMTNLTEEIFMLSSLITHCKIIFA
;
A
#
# COMPACT_ATOMS: atom_id res chain seq x y z
N GLY A 1 -9.71 -1.65 -17.47
CA GLY A 1 -10.84 -2.59 -17.33
C GLY A 1 -10.63 -3.45 -16.10
N THR A 2 -11.71 -3.98 -15.52
CA THR A 2 -11.73 -4.73 -14.25
C THR A 2 -10.73 -5.91 -14.21
N LEU A 3 -10.50 -6.57 -15.36
CA LEU A 3 -9.49 -7.64 -15.51
C LEU A 3 -8.06 -7.17 -15.17
N LYS A 4 -7.64 -6.03 -15.72
CA LYS A 4 -6.31 -5.46 -15.48
C LYS A 4 -6.06 -5.11 -14.01
N GLN A 5 -7.11 -4.71 -13.29
CA GLN A 5 -7.01 -4.42 -11.85
C GLN A 5 -6.87 -5.71 -11.04
N ALA A 6 -7.62 -6.77 -11.38
CA ALA A 6 -7.51 -8.05 -10.70
C ALA A 6 -6.10 -8.65 -10.87
N GLU A 7 -5.55 -8.62 -12.08
CA GLU A 7 -4.17 -9.02 -12.36
C GLU A 7 -3.16 -8.22 -11.52
N GLN A 8 -3.33 -6.91 -11.44
CA GLN A 8 -2.46 -6.06 -10.62
C GLN A 8 -2.52 -6.43 -9.13
N LEU A 9 -3.72 -6.67 -8.58
CA LEU A 9 -3.88 -7.08 -7.19
C LEU A 9 -3.26 -8.45 -6.92
N GLN A 10 -3.37 -9.38 -7.86
CA GLN A 10 -2.72 -10.68 -7.77
C GLN A 10 -1.19 -10.52 -7.74
N MET A 11 -0.62 -9.75 -8.66
CA MET A 11 0.82 -9.48 -8.69
C MET A 11 1.30 -8.82 -7.39
N MET A 12 0.52 -7.90 -6.82
CA MET A 12 0.83 -7.29 -5.52
C MET A 12 0.80 -8.31 -4.39
N SER A 13 -0.19 -9.20 -4.37
CA SER A 13 -0.29 -10.30 -3.38
C SER A 13 0.90 -11.25 -3.47
N GLU A 14 1.29 -11.65 -4.69
CA GLU A 14 2.48 -12.47 -4.92
C GLU A 14 3.77 -11.76 -4.49
N ALA A 15 3.89 -10.45 -4.72
CA ALA A 15 5.05 -9.67 -4.32
C ALA A 15 5.17 -9.59 -2.78
N VAL A 16 4.08 -9.27 -2.07
CA VAL A 16 4.14 -9.18 -0.60
C VAL A 16 4.46 -10.54 0.04
N ARG A 17 3.98 -11.65 -0.52
CA ARG A 17 4.28 -13.01 -0.01
C ARG A 17 5.76 -13.39 -0.12
N ARG A 18 6.56 -12.68 -0.92
CA ARG A 18 8.02 -12.88 -1.03
C ARG A 18 8.81 -12.14 0.05
N LEU A 19 8.16 -11.29 0.85
CA LEU A 19 8.82 -10.58 1.93
C LEU A 19 9.24 -11.56 3.05
N PRO A 20 10.35 -11.28 3.75
CA PRO A 20 10.66 -11.98 4.99
C PRO A 20 9.48 -11.91 5.99
N PRO A 21 9.25 -12.96 6.81
CA PRO A 21 8.05 -13.03 7.67
C PRO A 21 7.81 -11.81 8.56
N ALA A 22 8.89 -11.24 9.12
CA ALA A 22 8.81 -10.04 9.95
C ALA A 22 8.37 -8.80 9.14
N HIS A 23 8.88 -8.66 7.92
CA HIS A 23 8.52 -7.54 7.03
C HIS A 23 7.07 -7.69 6.53
N TYR A 24 6.65 -8.90 6.18
CA TYR A 24 5.27 -9.19 5.79
C TYR A 24 4.29 -8.80 6.91
N SER A 25 4.53 -9.28 8.13
CA SER A 25 3.65 -9.04 9.28
C SER A 25 3.61 -7.56 9.66
N CYS A 26 4.76 -6.89 9.65
CA CYS A 26 4.84 -5.45 9.91
C CYS A 26 4.07 -4.64 8.86
N LEU A 27 4.28 -4.94 7.57
CA LEU A 27 3.61 -4.26 6.47
C LEU A 27 2.09 -4.47 6.53
N GLN A 28 1.63 -5.70 6.78
CA GLN A 28 0.21 -5.99 6.96
C GLN A 28 -0.41 -5.12 8.04
N TYR A 29 0.18 -5.13 9.24
CA TYR A 29 -0.31 -4.39 10.39
C TYR A 29 -0.36 -2.88 10.12
N MET A 30 0.70 -2.34 9.50
CA MET A 30 0.77 -0.93 9.09
C MET A 30 -0.33 -0.57 8.10
N LEU A 31 -0.52 -1.35 7.03
CA LEU A 31 -1.52 -1.07 6.00
C LEU A 31 -2.94 -1.19 6.54
N GLU A 32 -3.22 -2.17 7.40
CA GLU A 32 -4.50 -2.28 8.09
C GLU A 32 -4.77 -1.08 9.01
N HIS A 33 -3.75 -0.60 9.71
CA HIS A 33 -3.86 0.62 10.52
C HIS A 33 -4.15 1.85 9.66
N LEU A 34 -3.41 2.06 8.58
CA LEU A 34 -3.66 3.17 7.65
C LEU A 34 -5.04 3.10 7.02
N LYS A 35 -5.54 1.89 6.71
CA LYS A 35 -6.92 1.72 6.22
C LYS A 35 -7.96 2.11 7.27
N ARG A 36 -7.72 1.80 8.56
CA ARG A 36 -8.56 2.30 9.67
C ARG A 36 -8.49 3.81 9.81
N VAL A 37 -7.33 4.43 9.63
CA VAL A 37 -7.22 5.90 9.63
C VAL A 37 -8.02 6.50 8.48
N ALA A 38 -7.91 5.93 7.27
CA ALA A 38 -8.64 6.36 6.09
C ALA A 38 -10.17 6.24 6.26
N SER A 39 -10.67 5.23 6.97
CA SER A 39 -12.11 5.09 7.22
C SER A 39 -12.71 6.22 8.09
N HIS A 40 -11.87 7.03 8.74
CA HIS A 40 -12.28 8.21 9.52
C HIS A 40 -12.12 9.53 8.73
N TYR A 41 -12.01 9.46 7.40
CA TYR A 41 -11.80 10.61 6.50
C TYR A 41 -12.74 11.80 6.78
N ALA A 42 -14.01 11.55 7.10
CA ALA A 42 -14.99 12.60 7.38
C ALA A 42 -14.51 13.58 8.48
N VAL A 43 -13.73 13.08 9.45
CA VAL A 43 -13.21 13.84 10.59
C VAL A 43 -11.75 14.27 10.34
N ASN A 44 -10.86 13.33 10.04
CA ASN A 44 -9.41 13.59 9.98
C ASN A 44 -8.92 14.11 8.61
N LYS A 45 -9.78 14.08 7.57
CA LYS A 45 -9.47 14.48 6.19
C LYS A 45 -8.33 13.70 5.52
N MET A 46 -7.96 12.55 6.07
CA MET A 46 -6.92 11.67 5.53
C MET A 46 -7.58 10.50 4.78
N ASN A 47 -7.46 10.48 3.46
CA ASN A 47 -7.82 9.33 2.63
C ASN A 47 -6.56 8.47 2.33
N GLU A 48 -6.73 7.35 1.65
CA GLU A 48 -5.63 6.43 1.33
C GLU A 48 -4.51 7.11 0.52
N HIS A 49 -4.85 8.01 -0.40
CA HIS A 49 -3.88 8.76 -1.19
C HIS A 49 -3.08 9.73 -0.33
N ASN A 50 -3.73 10.52 0.53
CA ASN A 50 -3.06 11.47 1.43
C ASN A 50 -2.14 10.74 2.41
N LEU A 51 -2.57 9.58 2.92
CA LEU A 51 -1.72 8.73 3.76
C LEU A 51 -0.54 8.20 2.95
N ALA A 52 -0.77 7.70 1.73
CA ALA A 52 0.30 7.21 0.87
C ALA A 52 1.34 8.29 0.55
N THR A 53 0.93 9.54 0.31
CA THR A 53 1.85 10.67 0.08
C THR A 53 2.82 10.89 1.23
N VAL A 54 2.38 10.68 2.47
CA VAL A 54 3.23 10.84 3.67
C VAL A 54 4.12 9.62 3.89
N PHE A 55 3.57 8.41 3.72
CA PHE A 55 4.24 7.17 4.10
C PHE A 55 5.03 6.50 2.98
N ALA A 56 4.80 6.82 1.71
CA ALA A 56 5.48 6.18 0.57
C ALA A 56 7.02 6.31 0.65
N PRO A 57 7.60 7.50 0.94
CA PRO A 57 9.05 7.63 1.06
C PRO A 57 9.68 6.79 2.18
N THR A 58 8.88 6.37 3.17
CA THR A 58 9.36 5.61 4.33
C THR A 58 9.12 4.10 4.17
N LEU A 59 7.99 3.71 3.58
CA LEU A 59 7.60 2.30 3.45
C LEU A 59 8.05 1.67 2.13
N ILE A 60 8.21 2.47 1.07
CA ILE A 60 8.71 2.00 -0.23
C ILE A 60 10.13 2.48 -0.40
N ALA A 61 11.08 1.61 -0.06
CA ALA A 61 12.51 1.88 -0.21
C ALA A 61 12.95 1.52 -1.64
N THR A 62 12.68 2.37 -2.63
CA THR A 62 13.36 2.25 -3.92
C THR A 62 14.76 2.86 -3.84
N PRO A 63 15.77 2.27 -4.52
CA PRO A 63 17.07 2.92 -4.68
C PRO A 63 16.90 4.30 -5.31
N GLN A 64 17.64 5.30 -4.83
CA GLN A 64 17.51 6.72 -5.24
C GLN A 64 17.56 6.95 -6.75
N HIS A 65 18.24 6.08 -7.50
CA HIS A 65 18.36 6.15 -8.96
C HIS A 65 17.14 5.57 -9.73
N MET A 66 16.22 4.91 -9.04
CA MET A 66 14.97 4.34 -9.58
C MET A 66 13.71 4.97 -8.96
N THR A 67 13.87 6.00 -8.14
CA THR A 67 12.76 6.61 -7.40
C THR A 67 11.84 7.38 -8.33
N ASN A 68 10.61 6.88 -8.49
CA ASN A 68 9.49 7.65 -8.99
C ASN A 68 8.44 7.76 -7.88
N LEU A 69 8.52 8.83 -7.10
CA LEU A 69 7.65 9.06 -5.94
C LEU A 69 6.16 8.95 -6.29
N THR A 70 5.77 9.37 -7.48
CA THR A 70 4.38 9.27 -7.94
C THR A 70 3.93 7.80 -8.01
N GLU A 71 4.75 6.92 -8.58
CA GLU A 71 4.45 5.48 -8.67
C GLU A 71 4.43 4.82 -7.28
N GLU A 72 5.33 5.22 -6.38
CA GLU A 72 5.35 4.73 -5.00
C GLU A 72 4.07 5.13 -4.25
N ILE A 73 3.64 6.37 -4.39
CA ILE A 73 2.39 6.86 -3.79
C ILE A 73 1.19 6.08 -4.33
N PHE A 74 1.12 5.85 -5.64
CA PHE A 74 0.04 5.05 -6.24
C PHE A 74 0.07 3.61 -5.75
N MET A 75 1.25 2.99 -5.68
CA MET A 75 1.43 1.63 -5.20
C MET A 75 0.99 1.50 -3.73
N LEU A 76 1.45 2.40 -2.86
CA LEU A 76 1.10 2.39 -1.44
C LEU A 76 -0.39 2.69 -1.22
N SER A 77 -0.97 3.62 -1.98
CA SER A 77 -2.41 3.90 -1.93
C SER A 77 -3.24 2.67 -2.30
N SER A 78 -2.82 1.93 -3.34
CA SER A 78 -3.45 0.66 -3.73
C SER A 78 -3.31 -0.41 -2.63
N LEU A 79 -2.11 -0.53 -2.03
CA LEU A 79 -1.85 -1.44 -0.90
C LEU A 79 -2.77 -1.13 0.30
N ILE A 80 -2.93 0.13 0.67
CA ILE A 80 -3.82 0.55 1.77
C ILE A 80 -5.28 0.20 1.41
N THR A 81 -5.70 0.57 0.19
CA THR A 81 -7.09 0.40 -0.27
C THR A 81 -7.51 -1.06 -0.28
N HIS A 82 -6.62 -1.96 -0.72
CA HIS A 82 -6.92 -3.37 -0.98
C HIS A 82 -6.21 -4.33 -0.01
N CYS A 83 -5.73 -3.84 1.14
CA CYS A 83 -4.94 -4.63 2.10
C CYS A 83 -5.58 -5.98 2.46
N LYS A 84 -6.89 -6.02 2.69
CA LYS A 84 -7.61 -7.26 3.01
C LYS A 84 -7.57 -8.31 1.90
N ILE A 85 -7.50 -7.90 0.64
CA ILE A 85 -7.41 -8.81 -0.52
C ILE A 85 -5.97 -9.26 -0.72
N ILE A 86 -5.02 -8.33 -0.56
CA ILE A 86 -3.60 -8.56 -0.84
C ILE A 86 -2.96 -9.50 0.20
N PHE A 87 -3.38 -9.39 1.47
CA PHE A 87 -2.89 -10.19 2.60
C PHE A 87 -3.81 -11.35 2.99
N ALA A 88 -4.76 -11.71 2.12
CA ALA A 88 -5.58 -12.91 2.29
C ALA A 88 -4.79 -14.21 2.08
#